data_AF-A0A0T7A465-F1
#
_entry.id   AF-A0A0T7A465-F1
#
_cell.length_a   1.000
_cell.length_b   1.000
_cell.length_c   1.000
_cell.angle_alpha   90.00
_cell.angle_beta   90.00
_cell.angle_gamma   90.00
#
_symmetry.space_group_name_H-M   'P 1'
#
loop_
_entity.id
_entity.type
_entity.pdbx_description
1 polymer ?
#
loop_
_entity_poly.entity_id
_entity_poly.type
_entity_poly.pdbx_seq_one_letter_code
_entity_poly.pdbx_strand_id
1 'polypeptide(L)'
;MLGLTALLTASIFFGAAIYINLAEQPARLHLDDRAALAQWVPSYRRAFEMQATLALISGLLGAAAWGRTGHVLWGMGAAIIILNWPYTLLFVMPVNRKLEATRPEETGEESRSLLKRWGRLHAGRTALGGLAATIFLIAAWLEM
;
A
#
# COMPACT_ATOMS: atom_id res chain seq x y z
N MET A 1 -16.37 -6.82 16.92
CA MET A 1 -16.66 -6.52 15.50
C MET A 1 -15.73 -5.45 14.91
N LEU A 2 -15.60 -4.25 15.48
CA LEU A 2 -14.73 -3.20 14.91
C LEU A 2 -13.29 -3.64 14.63
N GLY A 3 -12.63 -4.28 15.62
CA GLY A 3 -11.25 -4.77 15.46
C GLY A 3 -11.12 -5.82 14.35
N LEU A 4 -12.07 -6.75 14.24
CA LEU A 4 -12.10 -7.75 13.16
C LEU A 4 -12.32 -7.10 11.78
N THR A 5 -13.13 -6.05 11.68
CA THR A 5 -13.29 -5.30 10.43
C THR A 5 -12.03 -4.48 10.10
N ALA A 6 -11.33 -3.96 11.11
CA ALA A 6 -10.02 -3.32 10.93
C ALA A 6 -8.99 -4.32 10.37
N LEU A 7 -8.94 -5.53 10.95
CA LEU A 7 -8.12 -6.65 10.48
C LEU A 7 -8.47 -7.04 9.04
N LEU A 8 -9.75 -7.20 8.72
CA LEU A 8 -10.20 -7.58 7.38
C LEU A 8 -9.75 -6.56 6.33
N THR A 9 -10.00 -5.27 6.58
CA THR A 9 -9.64 -4.19 5.65
C THR A 9 -8.13 -4.02 5.51
N ALA A 10 -7.35 -4.17 6.60
CA ALA A 10 -5.89 -4.23 6.55
C ALA A 10 -5.39 -5.43 5.75
N SER A 11 -6.03 -6.59 5.89
CA SER A 11 -5.66 -7.81 5.18
C SER A 11 -5.90 -7.69 3.67
N ILE A 12 -7.01 -7.05 3.26
CA ILE A 12 -7.27 -6.75 1.84
C ILE A 12 -6.23 -5.76 1.31
N PHE A 13 -5.89 -4.71 2.07
CA PHE A 13 -4.81 -3.79 1.71
C PHE A 13 -3.49 -4.55 1.48
N PHE A 14 -3.12 -5.41 2.43
CA PHE A 14 -1.87 -6.16 2.40
C PHE A 14 -1.84 -7.15 1.23
N GLY A 15 -2.93 -7.89 0.99
CA GLY A 15 -3.04 -8.81 -0.14
C GLY A 15 -2.90 -8.10 -1.48
N ALA A 16 -3.53 -6.93 -1.65
CA ALA A 16 -3.35 -6.12 -2.86
C ALA A 16 -1.90 -5.63 -3.02
N ALA A 17 -1.26 -5.21 -1.93
CA ALA A 17 0.14 -4.77 -1.94
C ALA A 17 1.11 -5.90 -2.32
N ILE A 18 0.89 -7.11 -1.78
CA ILE A 18 1.63 -8.33 -2.15
C ILE A 18 1.45 -8.61 -3.64
N TYR A 19 0.21 -8.61 -4.14
CA TYR A 19 -0.07 -8.85 -5.55
C TYR A 19 0.69 -7.86 -6.45
N ILE A 20 0.67 -6.57 -6.09
CA ILE A 20 1.40 -5.54 -6.83
C ILE A 20 2.90 -5.84 -6.86
N ASN A 21 3.49 -6.22 -5.72
CA ASN A 21 4.93 -6.48 -5.64
C ASN A 21 5.37 -7.78 -6.31
N LEU A 22 4.58 -8.86 -6.20
CA LEU A 22 4.99 -10.20 -6.61
C LEU A 22 4.49 -10.59 -8.01
N ALA A 23 3.36 -10.04 -8.46
CA ALA A 23 2.78 -10.38 -9.75
C ALA A 23 2.80 -9.20 -10.72
N GLU A 24 2.13 -8.10 -10.37
CA GLU A 24 1.91 -6.98 -11.29
C GLU A 24 3.20 -6.28 -11.70
N GLN A 25 4.05 -5.92 -10.72
CA GLN A 25 5.29 -5.19 -10.98
C GLN A 25 6.31 -6.03 -11.74
N PRO A 26 6.59 -7.31 -11.38
CA PRO A 26 7.47 -8.14 -12.19
C PRO A 26 6.96 -8.33 -13.61
N ALA A 27 5.66 -8.60 -13.80
CA ALA A 27 5.07 -8.72 -15.14
C ALA A 27 5.25 -7.44 -15.96
N ARG A 28 4.97 -6.27 -15.36
CA ARG A 28 5.17 -4.95 -15.98
C ARG A 28 6.62 -4.74 -16.46
N LEU A 29 7.61 -5.17 -15.69
CA LEU A 29 9.03 -4.96 -16.02
C LEU A 29 9.53 -5.86 -17.17
N HIS A 30 8.73 -6.82 -17.64
CA HIS A 30 9.02 -7.58 -18.86
C HIS A 30 8.58 -6.87 -20.15
N LEU A 31 7.73 -5.85 -20.04
CA LEU A 31 7.29 -5.06 -21.19
C LEU A 31 8.42 -4.14 -21.68
N ASP A 32 8.30 -3.63 -22.91
CA ASP A 32 9.10 -2.49 -23.36
C ASP A 32 8.77 -1.22 -22.54
N ASP A 33 9.65 -0.21 -22.59
CA ASP A 33 9.55 0.95 -21.70
C ASP A 33 8.25 1.76 -21.90
N ARG A 34 7.76 1.84 -23.13
CA ARG A 34 6.51 2.55 -23.46
C ARG A 34 5.31 1.78 -22.93
N ALA A 35 5.24 0.48 -23.20
CA ALA A 35 4.15 -0.36 -22.73
C ALA A 35 4.12 -0.48 -21.19
N ALA A 36 5.29 -0.56 -20.55
CA ALA A 36 5.42 -0.60 -19.09
C ALA A 36 4.84 0.66 -18.44
N LEU A 37 5.19 1.85 -18.96
CA LEU A 37 4.65 3.11 -18.44
C LEU A 37 3.15 3.26 -18.73
N ALA A 38 2.73 2.91 -19.95
CA ALA A 38 1.32 2.98 -20.36
C ALA A 38 0.42 2.09 -19.50
N GLN A 39 0.90 0.92 -19.08
CA GLN A 39 0.18 0.05 -18.13
C GLN A 39 0.24 0.60 -16.70
N TRP A 40 1.41 1.12 -16.28
CA TRP A 40 1.62 1.60 -14.91
C TRP A 40 0.66 2.73 -14.53
N VAL A 41 0.47 3.74 -15.39
CA VAL A 41 -0.34 4.94 -15.06
C VAL A 41 -1.77 4.60 -14.61
N PRO A 42 -2.60 3.90 -15.40
CA PRO A 42 -3.97 3.58 -14.98
C PRO A 42 -4.01 2.56 -13.84
N SER A 43 -3.04 1.65 -13.75
CA SER A 43 -2.97 0.66 -12.67
C SER A 43 -2.67 1.33 -11.33
N TYR A 44 -1.65 2.19 -11.30
CA TYR A 44 -1.22 2.93 -10.12
C TYR A 44 -2.36 3.79 -9.55
N ARG A 45 -3.10 4.53 -10.39
CA ARG A 45 -4.19 5.40 -9.91
C ARG A 45 -5.29 4.61 -9.19
N ARG A 46 -5.74 3.50 -9.79
CA ARG A 46 -6.74 2.62 -9.17
C ARG A 46 -6.22 1.96 -7.89
N ALA A 47 -4.98 1.47 -7.91
CA ALA A 47 -4.35 0.90 -6.72
C ALA A 47 -4.19 1.94 -5.60
N PHE A 48 -3.82 3.18 -5.93
CA PHE A 48 -3.69 4.28 -4.97
C PHE A 48 -5.03 4.59 -4.30
N GLU A 49 -6.10 4.77 -5.08
CA GLU A 49 -7.45 5.05 -4.55
C GLU A 49 -7.94 3.92 -3.62
N MET A 50 -7.82 2.67 -4.08
CA MET A 50 -8.23 1.50 -3.30
C MET A 50 -7.42 1.40 -2.00
N GLN A 51 -6.09 1.44 -2.08
CA GLN A 51 -5.24 1.26 -0.91
C GLN A 51 -5.31 2.45 0.07
N ALA A 52 -5.44 3.69 -0.42
CA ALA A 52 -5.59 4.85 0.45
C ALA A 52 -6.89 4.78 1.25
N THR A 53 -7.99 4.38 0.59
CA THR A 53 -9.31 4.17 1.22
C THR A 53 -9.24 3.05 2.26
N LEU A 54 -8.68 1.89 1.90
CA LEU A 54 -8.54 0.76 2.83
C LEU A 54 -7.71 1.11 4.06
N ALA A 55 -6.59 1.84 3.89
CA ALA A 55 -5.77 2.28 5.01
C ALA A 55 -6.53 3.22 5.95
N LEU A 56 -7.29 4.17 5.41
CA LEU A 56 -8.12 5.08 6.19
C LEU A 56 -9.21 4.33 6.97
N ILE A 57 -9.99 3.49 6.29
CA ILE A 57 -11.07 2.70 6.91
C ILE A 57 -10.49 1.80 8.01
N SER A 58 -9.42 1.08 7.72
CA SER A 58 -8.75 0.19 8.68
C SER A 58 -8.23 0.96 9.90
N GLY A 59 -7.60 2.12 9.68
CA GLY A 59 -7.11 2.98 10.76
C GLY A 59 -8.22 3.50 11.67
N LEU A 60 -9.32 3.99 11.10
CA LEU A 60 -10.48 4.47 11.88
C LEU A 60 -11.13 3.34 12.68
N LEU A 61 -11.30 2.16 12.07
CA LEU A 61 -11.86 1.00 12.75
C LEU A 61 -10.97 0.50 13.88
N GLY A 62 -9.64 0.46 13.68
CA GLY A 62 -8.69 0.06 14.70
C GLY A 62 -8.64 1.07 15.86
N ALA A 63 -8.64 2.37 15.57
CA ALA A 63 -8.73 3.39 16.61
C ALA A 63 -10.04 3.30 17.42
N ALA A 64 -11.17 3.07 16.74
CA ALA A 64 -12.45 2.88 17.41
C ALA A 64 -12.50 1.58 18.24
N ALA A 65 -11.86 0.50 17.77
CA ALA A 65 -11.70 -0.73 18.53
C ALA A 65 -10.87 -0.51 19.79
N TRP A 66 -9.77 0.23 19.69
CA TRP A 66 -8.94 0.60 20.84
C TRP A 66 -9.74 1.40 21.87
N GLY A 67 -10.47 2.43 21.44
CA GLY A 67 -11.29 3.24 22.35
C GLY A 67 -12.38 2.46 23.08
N ARG A 68 -12.89 1.36 22.51
CA ARG A 68 -13.91 0.52 23.15
C ARG A 68 -13.36 -0.58 24.05
N THR A 69 -12.23 -1.16 23.69
CA THR A 69 -11.66 -2.33 24.40
C THR A 69 -10.58 -1.91 25.41
N GLY A 70 -9.96 -0.75 25.22
CA GLY A 70 -8.74 -0.35 25.93
C GLY A 70 -7.48 -1.08 25.47
N HIS A 71 -7.59 -2.07 24.59
CA HIS A 71 -6.47 -2.92 24.19
C HIS A 71 -5.55 -2.20 23.19
N VAL A 72 -4.32 -1.89 23.64
CA VAL A 72 -3.40 -0.99 22.94
C VAL A 72 -2.99 -1.46 21.54
N LEU A 73 -2.99 -2.77 21.28
CA LEU A 73 -2.61 -3.30 19.97
C LEU A 73 -3.55 -2.83 18.84
N TRP A 74 -4.83 -2.59 19.12
CA TRP A 74 -5.73 -1.98 18.14
C TRP A 74 -5.28 -0.57 17.74
N GLY A 75 -4.83 0.22 18.72
CA GLY A 75 -4.31 1.57 18.46
C GLY A 75 -2.99 1.53 17.70
N MET A 76 -2.10 0.60 18.04
CA MET A 76 -0.82 0.42 17.35
C MET A 76 -1.02 0.00 15.90
N GLY A 77 -1.87 -1.00 15.63
CA GLY A 77 -2.18 -1.43 14.26
C GLY A 77 -2.79 -0.30 13.43
N ALA A 78 -3.70 0.49 14.02
CA ALA A 78 -4.29 1.67 13.39
C ALA A 78 -3.23 2.73 13.03
N ALA A 79 -2.29 3.00 13.93
CA ALA A 79 -1.21 3.94 13.66
C ALA A 79 -0.32 3.44 12.51
N ILE A 80 0.08 2.16 12.52
CA ILE A 80 0.94 1.58 11.49
C ILE A 80 0.27 1.58 10.12
N ILE A 81 -1.01 1.22 10.00
CA ILE A 81 -1.66 1.23 8.68
C ILE A 81 -1.77 2.66 8.13
N ILE A 82 -2.05 3.65 8.99
CA ILE A 82 -2.12 5.07 8.60
C ILE A 82 -0.76 5.62 8.18
N LEU A 83 0.37 5.13 8.73
CA LEU A 83 1.72 5.52 8.29
C LEU A 83 1.98 5.26 6.80
N ASN A 84 1.17 4.43 6.12
CA ASN A 84 1.22 4.33 4.66
C ASN A 84 1.02 5.68 3.96
N TRP A 85 0.21 6.59 4.50
CA TRP A 85 -0.01 7.91 3.90
C TRP A 85 1.26 8.78 3.91
N PRO A 86 1.88 9.11 5.07
CA PRO A 86 3.12 9.88 5.08
C PRO A 86 4.25 9.17 4.34
N TYR A 87 4.35 7.83 4.45
CA TYR A 87 5.33 7.07 3.67
C TYR A 87 5.13 7.27 2.16
N THR A 88 3.88 7.17 1.69
CA THR A 88 3.56 7.36 0.27
C THR A 88 3.87 8.78 -0.17
N LEU A 89 3.45 9.80 0.58
CA LEU A 89 3.66 11.20 0.23
C LEU A 89 5.14 11.59 0.17
N LEU A 90 5.95 11.09 1.11
CA LEU A 90 7.37 11.44 1.22
C LEU A 90 8.26 10.66 0.25
N PHE A 91 8.02 9.37 0.07
CA PHE A 91 8.95 8.50 -0.66
C PHE A 91 8.43 8.05 -2.02
N VAL A 92 7.15 7.69 -2.12
CA VAL A 92 6.57 7.10 -3.34
C VAL A 92 6.10 8.19 -4.31
N MET A 93 5.38 9.20 -3.81
CA MET A 93 4.77 10.25 -4.61
C MET A 93 5.76 11.06 -5.45
N PRO A 94 6.99 11.38 -4.98
CA PRO A 94 7.99 12.02 -5.83
C PRO A 94 8.37 11.18 -7.05
N VAL A 95 8.41 9.85 -6.91
CA VAL A 95 8.67 8.93 -8.05
C VAL A 95 7.45 8.87 -8.96
N ASN A 96 6.24 8.78 -8.39
CA ASN A 96 5.00 8.75 -9.16
C ASN A 96 4.86 9.99 -10.05
N ARG A 97 5.10 11.19 -9.51
CA ARG A 97 5.00 12.45 -10.24
C ARG A 97 5.97 12.50 -11.43
N LYS A 98 7.20 11.98 -11.28
CA LYS A 98 8.16 11.89 -12.39
C LYS A 98 7.69 10.93 -13.47
N LEU A 99 7.19 9.75 -13.08
CA LEU A 99 6.64 8.77 -14.01
C LEU A 99 5.41 9.31 -14.75
N GLU A 100 4.46 9.94 -14.04
CA GLU A 100 3.26 10.54 -14.64
C GLU A 100 3.58 11.73 -15.57
N ALA A 101 4.69 12.43 -15.35
CA ALA A 101 5.14 13.53 -16.21
C ALA A 101 5.92 13.05 -17.45
N THR A 102 6.35 11.79 -17.50
CA THR A 102 7.12 11.24 -18.63
C THR A 102 6.20 11.04 -19.83
N ARG A 103 6.53 11.65 -20.98
CA ARG A 103 5.76 11.44 -22.21
C ARG A 103 6.12 10.09 -22.84
N PRO A 104 5.20 9.42 -23.57
CA PRO A 104 5.47 8.12 -24.19
C PRO A 104 6.69 8.10 -25.12
N GLU A 105 7.05 9.24 -25.71
CA GLU A 105 8.19 9.42 -26.63
C GLU A 105 9.52 9.55 -25.89
N GLU A 106 9.47 9.86 -24.58
CA GLU A 106 10.62 10.07 -23.70
C GLU A 106 10.93 8.84 -22.84
N THR A 107 10.16 7.77 -23.01
CA THR A 107 10.39 6.53 -22.27
C THR A 107 11.72 5.90 -22.66
N GLY A 108 12.45 5.38 -21.68
CA GLY A 108 13.74 4.75 -21.88
C GLY A 108 14.35 4.31 -20.55
N GLU A 109 15.68 4.31 -20.46
CA GLU A 109 16.40 3.84 -19.29
C GLU A 109 16.02 4.58 -17.99
N GLU A 110 15.80 5.90 -18.07
CA GLU A 110 15.40 6.69 -16.90
C GLU A 110 14.02 6.26 -16.37
N SER A 111 13.00 6.18 -17.22
CA SER A 111 11.65 5.74 -16.80
C SER A 111 11.65 4.30 -16.29
N ARG A 112 12.44 3.41 -16.91
CA ARG A 112 12.69 2.04 -16.44
C ARG A 112 13.31 2.02 -15.04
N SER A 113 14.28 2.89 -14.78
CA SER A 113 14.93 3.01 -13.46
C SER A 113 13.94 3.49 -12.39
N LEU A 114 13.07 4.45 -12.74
CA LEU A 114 12.03 4.98 -11.88
C LEU A 114 10.96 3.92 -11.58
N LEU A 115 10.54 3.13 -12.57
CA LEU A 115 9.62 2.01 -12.36
C LEU A 115 10.21 0.95 -11.43
N LYS A 116 11.49 0.58 -11.60
CA LYS A 116 12.18 -0.33 -10.67
C LYS A 116 12.23 0.24 -9.26
N ARG A 117 12.53 1.54 -9.11
CA ARG A 117 12.53 2.23 -7.82
C ARG A 117 11.13 2.25 -7.19
N TRP A 118 10.10 2.53 -7.98
CA TRP A 118 8.71 2.49 -7.55
C TRP A 118 8.34 1.14 -6.95
N GLY A 119 8.69 0.04 -7.64
CA GLY A 119 8.44 -1.32 -7.13
C GLY A 119 9.09 -1.58 -5.76
N ARG A 120 10.34 -1.16 -5.58
CA ARG A 120 11.04 -1.27 -4.27
C ARG A 120 10.37 -0.43 -3.19
N LEU A 121 9.98 0.79 -3.51
CA LEU A 121 9.28 1.66 -2.56
C LEU A 121 7.89 1.12 -2.21
N HIS A 122 7.19 0.51 -3.16
CA HIS A 122 5.91 -0.14 -2.90
C HIS A 122 6.05 -1.31 -1.91
N ALA A 123 7.19 -2.03 -1.91
CA ALA A 123 7.46 -3.07 -0.92
C ALA A 123 7.46 -2.54 0.53
N GLY A 124 7.84 -1.27 0.75
CA GLY A 124 7.68 -0.63 2.05
C GLY A 124 6.21 -0.48 2.47
N ARG A 125 5.31 -0.18 1.53
CA ARG A 125 3.85 -0.16 1.80
C ARG A 125 3.32 -1.54 2.12
N THR A 126 3.82 -2.56 1.41
CA THR A 126 3.51 -3.97 1.69
C THR A 126 3.95 -4.37 3.09
N ALA A 127 5.17 -4.00 3.51
CA ALA A 127 5.66 -4.26 4.85
C ALA A 127 4.81 -3.56 5.94
N LEU A 128 4.48 -2.28 5.75
CA LEU A 128 3.61 -1.54 6.69
C LEU A 128 2.22 -2.16 6.79
N GLY A 129 1.60 -2.51 5.65
CA GLY A 129 0.30 -3.18 5.61
C GLY A 129 0.32 -4.54 6.30
N GLY A 130 1.35 -5.35 6.02
CA GLY A 130 1.52 -6.67 6.65
C GLY A 130 1.75 -6.58 8.16
N LEU A 131 2.56 -5.61 8.60
CA LEU A 131 2.77 -5.36 10.03
C LEU A 131 1.48 -4.95 10.73
N ALA A 132 0.70 -4.03 10.16
CA ALA A 132 -0.59 -3.64 10.74
C ALA A 132 -1.57 -4.81 10.82
N ALA A 133 -1.71 -5.59 9.73
CA ALA A 133 -2.58 -6.77 9.71
C ALA A 133 -2.13 -7.81 10.76
N THR A 134 -0.82 -8.02 10.92
CA THR A 134 -0.26 -8.93 11.94
C THR A 134 -0.57 -8.44 13.36
N ILE A 135 -0.40 -7.15 13.64
CA ILE A 135 -0.73 -6.56 14.95
C ILE A 135 -2.23 -6.73 15.25
N PHE A 136 -3.10 -6.47 14.28
CA PHE A 136 -4.55 -6.68 14.45
C PHE A 136 -4.91 -8.15 14.63
N LEU A 137 -4.21 -9.07 13.97
CA LEU A 137 -4.42 -10.51 14.13
C LEU A 137 -4.04 -10.95 15.55
N ILE A 138 -2.90 -10.47 16.08
CA ILE A 138 -2.49 -10.74 17.46
C ILE A 138 -3.47 -10.14 18.46
N ALA A 139 -3.94 -8.91 18.23
CA ALA A 139 -4.96 -8.29 19.07
C ALA A 139 -6.26 -9.11 19.12
N ALA A 140 -6.73 -9.58 17.95
CA ALA A 140 -7.90 -10.44 17.86
C ALA A 140 -7.71 -11.76 18.62
N TRP A 141 -6.54 -12.39 18.46
CA TRP A 141 -6.22 -13.66 19.12
C TRP A 141 -6.21 -13.53 20.66
N LEU A 142 -5.69 -12.43 21.20
CA LEU A 142 -5.60 -12.22 22.65
C LEU A 142 -6.95 -11.87 23.30
N GLU A 143 -7.94 -11.46 22.52
CA GLU A 143 -9.31 -11.13 22.99
C GLU A 143 -10.31 -12.29 22.82
N MET A 144 -9.87 -13.42 22.25
CA MET A 144 -10.66 -14.67 22.18
C MET A 144 -10.58 -15.45 23.49
#